data_AF-A0A382CWG4-F1
#
_entry.id   AF-A0A382CWG4-F1
#
_cell.length_a   1.000
_cell.length_b   1.000
_cell.length_c   1.000
_cell.angle_alpha   90.00
_cell.angle_beta   90.00
_cell.angle_gamma   90.00
#
_symmetry.space_group_name_H-M   'P 1'
#
loop_
_entity.id
_entity.type
_entity.pdbx_description
1 polymer ?
#
loop_
_entity_poly.entity_id
_entity_poly.type
_entity_poly.pdbx_seq_one_letter_code
_entity_poly.pdbx_strand_id
1 'polypeptide(L)'
;MKIRKKVGHSIITVIITLSFSLGLTGISGQEATIQIDNDDIGGVVASSEGPEAGVWVIAETDQFQTRFSKIVVTDEDGRYVIPDLPDADYEIWVRGYGLADSSKITAAPGEIANLTAVIAPSEAVAAEVYPAAYWYSMMNLPDQAEVADIPGGLNRYLAIMKNQSCVGCHQLGQLATRTIPENLGKFESSETAWVRRVQSGQAGPQMIRPLASVLRGIPFKYLANWTDRIAAGELPHSKPERPIGLERNVVVTVRDWSDPKAYLHDLSGTDRRDPTVNGYGPLYGSPELSTDLFPTLDPVKNVSTTFVAPVRDADTPTTNSDPVLQASPYWGNEAIWDSKANSHNPMLDHRG
;
A
#
# COMPACT_ATOMS: atom_id res chain seq x y z
N MET A 1 50.58 -91.88 36.76
CA MET A 1 49.33 -91.26 37.26
C MET A 1 48.87 -90.22 36.23
N LYS A 2 47.61 -90.28 35.76
CA LYS A 2 46.93 -89.47 34.71
C LYS A 2 47.49 -89.63 33.28
N ILE A 3 47.02 -90.56 32.42
CA ILE A 3 45.76 -90.66 31.62
C ILE A 3 45.60 -89.62 30.49
N ARG A 4 45.97 -90.08 29.28
CA ARG A 4 45.36 -90.01 27.92
C ARG A 4 44.91 -88.69 27.22
N LYS A 5 45.53 -88.54 26.02
CA LYS A 5 45.01 -88.39 24.63
C LYS A 5 44.35 -87.07 24.12
N LYS A 6 45.03 -86.53 23.08
CA LYS A 6 44.61 -86.02 21.74
C LYS A 6 43.24 -85.32 21.59
N VAL A 7 43.20 -84.19 20.87
CA VAL A 7 42.88 -84.02 19.42
C VAL A 7 42.97 -82.51 19.09
N GLY A 8 43.47 -82.15 17.90
CA GLY A 8 43.71 -80.77 17.44
C GLY A 8 42.54 -80.14 16.69
N HIS A 9 42.66 -78.86 16.30
CA HIS A 9 41.77 -78.18 15.35
C HIS A 9 42.51 -77.10 14.55
N SER A 10 42.29 -77.10 13.23
CA SER A 10 42.68 -76.08 12.25
C SER A 10 41.83 -74.82 12.40
N ILE A 11 42.42 -73.64 12.16
CA ILE A 11 41.73 -72.34 12.15
C ILE A 11 41.40 -71.96 10.71
N ILE A 12 40.12 -71.69 10.44
CA ILE A 12 39.55 -71.17 9.20
C ILE A 12 39.35 -69.65 9.37
N THR A 13 39.84 -68.87 8.42
CA THR A 13 39.61 -67.42 8.32
C THR A 13 38.25 -67.16 7.69
N VAL A 14 37.37 -66.44 8.39
CA VAL A 14 36.06 -65.99 7.88
C VAL A 14 36.13 -64.50 7.57
N ILE A 15 35.83 -64.14 6.32
CA ILE A 15 35.60 -62.77 5.88
C ILE A 15 34.11 -62.46 6.06
N ILE A 16 33.78 -61.45 6.87
CA ILE A 16 32.42 -60.98 7.09
C ILE A 16 32.15 -59.80 6.15
N THR A 17 31.22 -59.98 5.21
CA THR A 17 30.68 -58.93 4.36
C THR A 17 29.47 -58.30 5.05
N LEU A 18 29.53 -57.01 5.38
CA LEU A 18 28.42 -56.25 5.97
C LEU A 18 27.55 -55.66 4.85
N SER A 19 26.30 -56.10 4.74
CA SER A 19 25.31 -55.50 3.83
C SER A 19 24.55 -54.38 4.57
N PHE A 20 24.70 -53.14 4.11
CA PHE A 20 23.97 -51.97 4.64
C PHE A 20 22.66 -51.81 3.85
N SER A 21 21.52 -52.04 4.48
CA SER A 21 20.20 -51.76 3.92
C SER A 21 19.87 -50.28 4.13
N LEU A 22 19.94 -49.47 3.07
CA LEU A 22 19.44 -48.09 3.11
C LEU A 22 17.91 -48.13 3.21
N GLY A 23 17.38 -47.88 4.41
CA GLY A 23 15.97 -47.54 4.58
C GLY A 23 15.73 -46.13 4.06
N LEU A 24 15.02 -46.00 2.96
CA LEU A 24 14.40 -44.74 2.54
C LEU A 24 13.30 -44.39 3.56
N THR A 25 13.68 -43.71 4.64
CA THR A 25 12.73 -42.97 5.46
C THR A 25 12.32 -41.74 4.66
N GLY A 26 11.20 -41.83 3.94
CA GLY A 26 10.52 -40.65 3.43
C GLY A 26 10.21 -39.74 4.61
N ILE A 27 10.83 -38.56 4.63
CA ILE A 27 10.38 -37.46 5.47
C ILE A 27 9.03 -37.05 4.87
N SER A 28 7.96 -37.66 5.38
CA SER A 28 6.65 -37.03 5.29
C SER A 28 6.74 -35.83 6.20
N GLY A 29 6.98 -34.66 5.60
CA GLY A 29 6.73 -33.40 6.28
C GLY A 29 5.27 -33.44 6.69
N GLN A 30 5.02 -33.59 7.99
CA GLN A 30 3.70 -33.45 8.54
C GLN A 30 3.34 -31.99 8.34
N GLU A 31 2.55 -31.69 7.29
CA GLU A 31 1.99 -30.35 7.08
C GLU A 31 1.32 -29.95 8.41
N ALA A 32 1.92 -28.98 9.09
CA ALA A 32 1.31 -28.42 10.28
C ALA A 32 -0.04 -27.86 9.85
N THR A 33 -1.12 -28.47 10.32
CA THR A 33 -2.49 -28.06 9.99
C THR A 33 -2.66 -26.60 10.43
N ILE A 34 -2.93 -25.72 9.47
CA ILE A 34 -3.21 -24.30 9.74
C ILE A 34 -4.44 -24.26 10.63
N GLN A 35 -4.28 -23.71 11.83
CA GLN A 35 -5.38 -23.53 12.77
C GLN A 35 -6.08 -22.23 12.45
N ILE A 36 -7.38 -22.32 12.22
CA ILE A 36 -8.29 -21.20 12.04
C ILE A 36 -9.52 -21.45 12.91
N ASP A 37 -10.21 -20.39 13.32
CA ASP A 37 -11.58 -20.49 13.81
C ASP A 37 -12.59 -20.14 12.70
N ASN A 38 -13.84 -19.84 13.06
CA ASN A 38 -14.93 -19.73 12.10
C ASN A 38 -15.00 -18.38 11.39
N ASP A 39 -14.29 -17.36 11.90
CA ASP A 39 -14.21 -16.03 11.31
C ASP A 39 -12.84 -15.74 10.69
N ASP A 40 -12.01 -16.77 10.55
CA ASP A 40 -10.69 -16.72 9.92
C ASP A 40 -10.71 -17.27 8.48
N ILE A 41 -9.82 -16.80 7.62
CA ILE A 41 -9.42 -17.51 6.39
C ILE A 41 -7.94 -17.89 6.49
N GLY A 42 -7.61 -19.16 6.32
CA GLY A 42 -6.22 -19.64 6.41
C GLY A 42 -5.73 -20.28 5.13
N GLY A 43 -4.42 -20.46 4.98
CA GLY A 43 -3.88 -21.20 3.84
C GLY A 43 -2.38 -21.11 3.69
N VAL A 44 -1.87 -21.75 2.63
CA VAL A 44 -0.47 -21.65 2.21
C VAL A 44 -0.39 -20.91 0.89
N VAL A 45 0.57 -20.01 0.76
CA VAL A 45 0.98 -19.40 -0.50
C VAL A 45 2.23 -20.09 -1.03
N ALA A 46 2.18 -20.58 -2.26
CA ALA A 46 3.33 -21.15 -2.96
C ALA A 46 3.41 -20.69 -4.41
N SER A 47 4.62 -20.62 -4.96
CA SER A 47 4.90 -20.42 -6.38
C SER A 47 5.47 -21.69 -7.00
N SER A 48 5.93 -21.61 -8.25
CA SER A 48 6.69 -22.69 -8.90
C SER A 48 7.99 -23.04 -8.18
N GLU A 49 8.51 -22.13 -7.34
CA GLU A 49 9.77 -22.30 -6.60
C GLU A 49 9.56 -22.79 -5.15
N GLY A 50 8.31 -23.01 -4.74
CA GLY A 50 7.95 -23.47 -3.39
C GLY A 50 7.19 -22.42 -2.58
N PRO A 51 7.10 -22.58 -1.24
CA PRO A 51 6.38 -21.65 -0.38
C PRO A 51 6.94 -20.22 -0.44
N GLU A 52 6.06 -19.23 -0.46
CA GLU A 52 6.44 -17.82 -0.55
C GLU A 52 6.36 -17.14 0.82
N ALA A 53 7.52 -16.89 1.42
CA ALA A 53 7.61 -16.18 2.68
C ALA A 53 7.57 -14.65 2.49
N GLY A 54 6.95 -13.94 3.45
CA GLY A 54 6.94 -12.48 3.48
C GLY A 54 6.14 -11.85 2.32
N VAL A 55 5.07 -12.49 1.86
CA VAL A 55 4.17 -11.94 0.83
C VAL A 55 2.84 -11.57 1.45
N TRP A 56 2.16 -10.56 0.89
CA TRP A 56 0.87 -10.10 1.36
C TRP A 56 -0.25 -10.98 0.80
N VAL A 57 -1.11 -11.46 1.68
CA VAL A 57 -2.40 -12.04 1.32
C VAL A 57 -3.47 -11.00 1.60
N ILE A 58 -4.24 -10.66 0.56
CA ILE A 58 -5.22 -9.58 0.57
C ILE A 58 -6.58 -10.20 0.36
N ALA A 59 -7.46 -10.09 1.36
CA ALA A 59 -8.89 -10.33 1.21
C ALA A 59 -9.61 -9.01 1.01
N GLU A 60 -10.48 -8.92 0.00
CA GLU A 60 -11.28 -7.72 -0.25
C GLU A 60 -12.73 -8.06 -0.59
N THR A 61 -13.64 -7.15 -0.22
CA THR A 61 -15.06 -7.26 -0.49
C THR A 61 -15.70 -5.87 -0.61
N ASP A 62 -16.75 -5.80 -1.41
CA ASP A 62 -17.61 -4.63 -1.61
C ASP A 62 -19.03 -4.83 -1.05
N GLN A 63 -19.26 -5.92 -0.29
CA GLN A 63 -20.57 -6.25 0.28
C GLN A 63 -20.97 -5.36 1.47
N PHE A 64 -20.05 -4.54 2.01
CA PHE A 64 -20.33 -3.57 3.07
C PHE A 64 -20.59 -2.16 2.49
N GLN A 65 -21.05 -1.23 3.34
CA GLN A 65 -21.27 0.18 2.93
C GLN A 65 -19.99 0.91 2.53
N THR A 66 -18.83 0.36 2.90
CA THR A 66 -17.48 0.84 2.60
C THR A 66 -16.72 -0.32 1.99
N ARG A 67 -15.86 -0.06 1.00
CA ARG A 67 -14.92 -1.07 0.52
C ARG A 67 -14.09 -1.55 1.70
N PHE A 68 -14.00 -2.86 1.87
CA PHE A 68 -13.20 -3.47 2.92
C PHE A 68 -12.08 -4.29 2.31
N SER A 69 -10.89 -4.17 2.86
CA SER A 69 -9.86 -5.19 2.69
C SER A 69 -9.11 -5.47 3.98
N LYS A 70 -8.69 -6.72 4.16
CA LYS A 70 -7.79 -7.15 5.23
C LYS A 70 -6.56 -7.81 4.62
N ILE A 71 -5.39 -7.39 5.10
CA ILE A 71 -4.09 -7.76 4.55
C ILE A 71 -3.25 -8.35 5.67
N VAL A 72 -2.68 -9.53 5.42
CA VAL A 72 -1.75 -10.22 6.31
C VAL A 72 -0.49 -10.60 5.55
N VAL A 73 0.53 -11.07 6.26
CA VAL A 73 1.81 -11.47 5.67
C VAL A 73 2.08 -12.94 5.95
N THR A 74 2.57 -13.67 4.96
CA THR A 74 2.92 -15.09 5.11
C THR A 74 4.16 -15.29 5.98
N ASP A 75 4.19 -16.38 6.73
CA ASP A 75 5.35 -16.81 7.52
C ASP A 75 6.45 -17.47 6.68
N GLU A 76 7.48 -18.07 7.34
CA GLU A 76 8.62 -18.68 6.63
C GLU A 76 8.24 -19.89 5.76
N ASP A 77 7.11 -20.53 6.07
CA ASP A 77 6.61 -21.68 5.33
C ASP A 77 5.45 -21.29 4.39
N GLY A 78 5.28 -19.99 4.11
CA GLY A 78 4.23 -19.46 3.25
C GLY A 78 2.82 -19.50 3.86
N ARG A 79 2.68 -19.81 5.14
CA ARG A 79 1.37 -19.93 5.80
C ARG A 79 0.82 -18.57 6.17
N TYR A 80 -0.50 -18.42 6.13
CA TYR A 80 -1.20 -17.21 6.55
C TYR A 80 -2.51 -17.55 7.27
N VAL A 81 -2.96 -16.60 8.09
CA VAL A 81 -4.31 -16.52 8.64
C VAL A 81 -4.75 -15.06 8.51
N ILE A 82 -5.90 -14.81 7.89
CA ILE A 82 -6.58 -13.54 7.87
C ILE A 82 -7.64 -13.58 8.96
N PRO A 83 -7.44 -12.89 10.09
CA PRO A 83 -8.27 -13.09 11.26
C PRO A 83 -9.51 -12.20 11.28
N ASP A 84 -10.49 -12.54 12.12
CA ASP A 84 -11.63 -11.70 12.49
C ASP A 84 -12.33 -11.04 11.27
N LEU A 85 -12.67 -11.85 10.26
CA LEU A 85 -13.37 -11.40 9.05
C LEU A 85 -14.88 -11.36 9.33
N PRO A 86 -15.54 -10.21 9.14
CA PRO A 86 -16.99 -10.16 9.17
C PRO A 86 -17.59 -11.08 8.08
N ASP A 87 -18.80 -11.59 8.33
CA ASP A 87 -19.52 -12.45 7.41
C ASP A 87 -19.77 -11.76 6.05
N ALA A 88 -19.10 -12.26 5.01
CA ALA A 88 -19.15 -11.82 3.62
C ALA A 88 -18.38 -12.82 2.73
N ASP A 89 -18.60 -12.74 1.42
CA ASP A 89 -17.69 -13.35 0.45
C ASP A 89 -16.51 -12.42 0.18
N TYR A 90 -15.30 -12.99 0.09
CA TYR A 90 -14.07 -12.27 -0.18
C TYR A 90 -13.44 -12.72 -1.49
N GLU A 91 -12.91 -11.77 -2.25
CA GLU A 91 -11.86 -12.06 -3.22
C GLU A 91 -10.51 -12.06 -2.50
N ILE A 92 -9.78 -13.19 -2.54
CA ILE A 92 -8.47 -13.34 -1.92
C ILE A 92 -7.38 -13.51 -2.98
N TRP A 93 -6.24 -12.87 -2.78
CA TRP A 93 -5.11 -12.88 -3.72
C TRP A 93 -3.79 -12.49 -3.06
N VAL A 94 -2.69 -12.67 -3.79
CA VAL A 94 -1.32 -12.50 -3.31
C VAL A 94 -0.64 -11.35 -4.05
N ARG A 95 0.06 -10.52 -3.27
CA ARG A 95 1.04 -9.54 -3.76
C ARG A 95 2.35 -9.72 -3.01
N GLY A 96 3.49 -9.51 -3.68
CA GLY A 96 4.78 -9.56 -3.00
C GLY A 96 5.89 -8.98 -3.86
N TYR A 97 6.96 -8.50 -3.24
CA TYR A 97 8.14 -8.06 -4.00
C TYR A 97 8.78 -9.26 -4.72
N GLY A 98 9.13 -9.05 -5.99
CA GLY A 98 9.61 -10.11 -6.88
C GLY A 98 8.49 -10.94 -7.54
N LEU A 99 7.22 -10.65 -7.24
CA LEU A 99 6.05 -11.33 -7.80
C LEU A 99 5.24 -10.39 -8.69
N ALA A 100 4.46 -10.98 -9.59
CA ALA A 100 3.29 -10.34 -10.15
C ALA A 100 2.09 -10.60 -9.23
N ASP A 101 1.08 -9.73 -9.28
CA ASP A 101 -0.18 -9.99 -8.58
C ASP A 101 -0.78 -11.33 -9.06
N SER A 102 -1.25 -12.16 -8.12
CA SER A 102 -1.91 -13.41 -8.47
C SER A 102 -3.32 -13.18 -9.03
N SER A 103 -3.89 -14.20 -9.65
CA SER A 103 -5.34 -14.25 -9.86
C SER A 103 -6.06 -14.24 -8.51
N LYS A 104 -7.25 -13.63 -8.48
CA LYS A 104 -8.14 -13.69 -7.32
C LYS A 104 -8.96 -14.97 -7.32
N ILE A 105 -9.24 -15.49 -6.13
CA ILE A 105 -10.21 -16.57 -5.90
C ILE A 105 -11.22 -16.14 -4.84
N THR A 106 -12.39 -16.76 -4.83
CA THR A 106 -13.39 -16.52 -3.79
C THR A 106 -13.12 -17.42 -2.58
N ALA A 107 -13.26 -16.87 -1.38
CA ALA A 107 -13.27 -17.62 -0.13
C ALA A 107 -14.19 -16.95 0.91
N ALA A 108 -14.67 -17.73 1.87
CA ALA A 108 -15.49 -17.27 2.98
C ALA A 108 -14.83 -17.57 4.34
N PRO A 109 -15.18 -16.85 5.42
CA PRO A 109 -14.68 -17.15 6.76
C PRO A 109 -14.95 -18.61 7.17
N GLY A 110 -13.98 -19.23 7.84
CA GLY A 110 -13.95 -20.65 8.20
C GLY A 110 -13.29 -21.57 7.15
N GLU A 111 -12.83 -21.03 6.02
CA GLU A 111 -12.22 -21.81 4.94
C GLU A 111 -10.69 -21.83 4.95
N ILE A 112 -10.13 -22.95 4.47
CA ILE A 112 -8.71 -23.06 4.11
C ILE A 112 -8.56 -22.89 2.60
N ALA A 113 -7.86 -21.83 2.18
CA ALA A 113 -7.66 -21.48 0.79
C ALA A 113 -6.17 -21.37 0.43
N ASN A 114 -5.64 -22.35 -0.28
CA ASN A 114 -4.27 -22.27 -0.79
C ASN A 114 -4.19 -21.36 -2.02
N LEU A 115 -3.14 -20.54 -2.09
CA LEU A 115 -2.97 -19.53 -3.14
C LEU A 115 -1.69 -19.79 -3.94
N THR A 116 -1.80 -19.62 -5.26
CA THR A 116 -0.66 -19.71 -6.16
C THR A 116 -0.11 -18.33 -6.46
N ALA A 117 1.10 -18.06 -5.98
CA ALA A 117 1.85 -16.86 -6.32
C ALA A 117 2.46 -16.96 -7.73
N VAL A 118 2.61 -15.81 -8.38
CA VAL A 118 3.17 -15.70 -9.74
C VAL A 118 4.53 -15.02 -9.66
N ILE A 119 5.60 -15.75 -9.98
CA ILE A 119 6.94 -15.14 -10.12
C ILE A 119 6.87 -14.07 -11.22
N ALA A 120 7.36 -12.87 -10.92
CA ALA A 120 7.34 -11.79 -11.90
C ALA A 120 8.14 -12.19 -13.16
N PRO A 121 7.57 -12.08 -14.37
CA PRO A 121 8.25 -12.50 -15.60
C PRO A 121 9.38 -11.54 -16.01
N SER A 122 9.50 -10.37 -15.37
CA SER A 122 10.57 -9.41 -15.58
C SER A 122 10.74 -8.51 -14.36
N GLU A 123 11.88 -7.82 -14.28
CA GLU A 123 12.11 -6.80 -13.24
C GLU A 123 11.12 -5.63 -13.33
N ALA A 124 10.65 -5.31 -14.55
CA ALA A 124 9.65 -4.26 -14.75
C ALA A 124 8.32 -4.62 -14.09
N VAL A 125 7.85 -5.86 -14.27
CA VAL A 125 6.62 -6.34 -13.61
C VAL A 125 6.81 -6.40 -12.10
N ALA A 126 7.96 -6.89 -11.62
CA ALA A 126 8.25 -6.92 -10.18
C ALA A 126 8.23 -5.52 -9.53
N ALA A 127 8.65 -4.50 -10.26
CA ALA A 127 8.73 -3.13 -9.78
C ALA A 127 7.38 -2.41 -9.71
N GLU A 128 6.33 -2.91 -10.38
CA GLU A 128 5.01 -2.28 -10.42
C GLU A 128 4.44 -2.06 -9.02
N VAL A 129 4.67 -3.04 -8.13
CA VAL A 129 4.20 -3.05 -6.73
C VAL A 129 5.18 -2.42 -5.75
N TYR A 130 6.33 -1.90 -6.20
CA TYR A 130 7.27 -1.21 -5.31
C TYR A 130 6.64 0.05 -4.69
N PRO A 131 7.00 0.41 -3.44
CA PRO A 131 6.45 1.60 -2.81
C PRO A 131 6.70 2.85 -3.64
N ALA A 132 5.75 3.79 -3.61
CA ALA A 132 5.84 5.06 -4.34
C ALA A 132 7.17 5.79 -4.08
N ALA A 133 7.68 5.75 -2.84
CA ALA A 133 8.95 6.36 -2.48
C ALA A 133 10.16 5.85 -3.29
N TYR A 134 10.18 4.57 -3.69
CA TYR A 134 11.27 4.00 -4.50
C TYR A 134 11.28 4.64 -5.89
N TRP A 135 10.11 4.78 -6.50
CA TRP A 135 9.95 5.46 -7.78
C TRP A 135 10.28 6.95 -7.67
N TYR A 136 9.80 7.63 -6.63
CA TYR A 136 10.10 9.05 -6.41
C TYR A 136 11.58 9.31 -6.16
N SER A 137 12.30 8.38 -5.53
CA SER A 137 13.75 8.49 -5.27
C SER A 137 14.60 8.60 -6.53
N MET A 138 14.07 8.19 -7.68
CA MET A 138 14.74 8.30 -8.99
C MET A 138 14.75 9.73 -9.54
N MET A 139 13.94 10.65 -8.98
CA MET A 139 13.82 12.00 -9.47
C MET A 139 15.12 12.77 -9.20
N ASN A 140 15.70 13.31 -10.28
CA ASN A 140 16.87 14.18 -10.17
C ASN A 140 16.51 15.50 -9.47
N LEU A 141 17.52 16.14 -8.87
CA LEU A 141 17.38 17.44 -8.22
C LEU A 141 18.09 18.53 -9.04
N PRO A 142 17.63 19.79 -8.93
CA PRO A 142 18.37 20.90 -9.51
C PRO A 142 19.73 21.08 -8.84
N ASP A 143 20.68 21.58 -9.61
CA ASP A 143 21.97 21.99 -9.07
C ASP A 143 21.87 23.33 -8.32
N GLN A 144 22.93 23.70 -7.60
CA GLN A 144 22.96 24.93 -6.81
C GLN A 144 22.88 26.20 -7.68
N ALA A 145 23.34 26.14 -8.94
CA ALA A 145 23.33 27.29 -9.83
C ALA A 145 21.91 27.57 -10.36
N GLU A 146 21.15 26.53 -10.70
CA GLU A 146 19.75 26.64 -11.14
C GLU A 146 18.87 27.28 -10.07
N VAL A 147 19.13 27.03 -8.78
CA VAL A 147 18.36 27.58 -7.66
C VAL A 147 19.01 28.80 -6.99
N ALA A 148 20.11 29.33 -7.51
CA ALA A 148 20.86 30.43 -6.88
C ALA A 148 20.02 31.70 -6.66
N ASP A 149 19.11 31.97 -7.60
CA ASP A 149 18.19 33.12 -7.57
C ASP A 149 16.91 32.86 -6.75
N ILE A 150 16.71 31.65 -6.22
CA ILE A 150 15.61 31.35 -5.31
C ILE A 150 16.08 31.69 -3.90
N PRO A 151 15.41 32.60 -3.17
CA PRO A 151 15.76 32.87 -1.77
C PRO A 151 15.72 31.58 -0.93
N GLY A 152 16.87 31.21 -0.35
CA GLY A 152 17.06 29.94 0.38
C GLY A 152 17.51 28.76 -0.48
N GLY A 153 17.74 28.96 -1.78
CA GLY A 153 18.36 28.02 -2.71
C GLY A 153 17.71 26.63 -2.71
N LEU A 154 18.54 25.60 -2.72
CA LEU A 154 18.10 24.20 -2.73
C LEU A 154 17.21 23.85 -1.52
N ASN A 155 17.47 24.43 -0.35
CA ASN A 155 16.64 24.18 0.83
C ASN A 155 15.20 24.69 0.63
N ARG A 156 15.03 25.85 0.00
CA ARG A 156 13.71 26.38 -0.33
C ARG A 156 13.01 25.51 -1.38
N TYR A 157 13.75 25.07 -2.40
CA TYR A 157 13.25 24.13 -3.41
C TYR A 157 12.73 22.85 -2.77
N LEU A 158 13.55 22.20 -1.94
CA LEU A 158 13.19 20.95 -1.27
C LEU A 158 12.01 21.12 -0.31
N ALA A 159 11.95 22.23 0.43
CA ALA A 159 10.84 22.51 1.32
C ALA A 159 9.50 22.62 0.57
N ILE A 160 9.50 23.27 -0.60
CA ILE A 160 8.30 23.39 -1.44
C ILE A 160 7.92 22.05 -2.08
N MET A 161 8.88 21.35 -2.68
CA MET A 161 8.60 20.07 -3.35
C MET A 161 8.16 18.98 -2.38
N LYS A 162 8.69 18.99 -1.15
CA LYS A 162 8.34 17.99 -0.13
C LYS A 162 7.11 18.45 0.68
N ASN A 163 7.33 19.26 1.72
CA ASN A 163 6.35 19.42 2.80
C ASN A 163 5.36 20.57 2.58
N GLN A 164 5.63 21.53 1.69
CA GLN A 164 4.78 22.72 1.54
C GLN A 164 3.90 22.70 0.28
N SER A 165 4.00 21.69 -0.57
CA SER A 165 3.17 21.57 -1.77
C SER A 165 3.02 20.09 -2.20
N CYS A 166 3.89 19.56 -3.06
CA CYS A 166 3.62 18.28 -3.72
C CYS A 166 3.50 17.08 -2.77
N VAL A 167 4.58 16.66 -2.10
CA VAL A 167 4.56 15.43 -1.27
C VAL A 167 3.66 15.57 -0.02
N GLY A 168 3.47 16.80 0.46
CA GLY A 168 2.58 17.08 1.60
C GLY A 168 1.13 16.66 1.37
N CYS A 169 0.66 16.70 0.11
CA CYS A 169 -0.73 16.37 -0.25
C CYS A 169 -0.86 15.19 -1.21
N HIS A 170 0.22 14.77 -1.87
CA HIS A 170 0.19 13.75 -2.91
C HIS A 170 1.25 12.67 -2.68
N GLN A 171 0.86 11.41 -2.87
CA GLN A 171 1.78 10.29 -2.90
C GLN A 171 2.56 10.25 -4.23
N LEU A 172 3.66 11.02 -4.30
CA LEU A 172 4.55 11.01 -5.47
C LEU A 172 5.23 9.65 -5.63
N GLY A 173 5.20 9.13 -6.85
CA GLY A 173 5.80 7.85 -7.25
C GLY A 173 4.81 6.69 -7.38
N GLN A 174 3.55 6.87 -6.99
CA GLN A 174 2.50 5.94 -7.39
C GLN A 174 2.22 6.06 -8.89
N LEU A 175 1.63 5.03 -9.50
CA LEU A 175 1.40 4.95 -10.95
C LEU A 175 0.86 6.25 -11.55
N ALA A 176 -0.25 6.78 -11.02
CA ALA A 176 -0.90 7.99 -11.51
C ALA A 176 -0.04 9.27 -11.45
N THR A 177 0.96 9.31 -10.56
CA THR A 177 1.85 10.47 -10.40
C THR A 177 3.17 10.31 -11.14
N ARG A 178 3.65 9.08 -11.33
CA ARG A 178 4.89 8.80 -12.07
C ARG A 178 4.70 8.76 -13.59
N THR A 179 3.49 8.48 -14.06
CA THR A 179 3.10 8.56 -15.48
C THR A 179 2.21 9.77 -15.76
N ILE A 180 1.89 10.04 -17.03
CA ILE A 180 0.83 10.98 -17.44
C ILE A 180 -0.43 10.20 -17.88
N PRO A 181 -1.58 10.35 -17.21
CA PRO A 181 -2.84 9.76 -17.62
C PRO A 181 -3.26 10.19 -19.03
N GLU A 182 -3.72 9.24 -19.83
CA GLU A 182 -4.16 9.50 -21.21
C GLU A 182 -5.30 10.53 -21.29
N ASN A 183 -6.20 10.52 -20.31
CA ASN A 183 -7.32 11.46 -20.19
C ASN A 183 -6.90 12.90 -19.82
N LEU A 184 -5.63 13.17 -19.50
CA LEU A 184 -5.14 14.54 -19.35
C LEU A 184 -5.05 15.26 -20.71
N GLY A 185 -4.86 14.51 -21.80
CA GLY A 185 -4.68 15.02 -23.15
C GLY A 185 -3.31 14.73 -23.74
N LYS A 186 -3.07 15.25 -24.95
CA LYS A 186 -1.78 15.13 -25.66
C LYS A 186 -1.03 16.45 -25.58
N PHE A 187 0.27 16.36 -25.34
CA PHE A 187 1.16 17.51 -25.17
C PHE A 187 2.42 17.32 -25.99
N GLU A 188 3.06 18.42 -26.38
CA GLU A 188 4.31 18.41 -27.14
C GLU A 188 5.49 17.83 -26.34
N SER A 189 5.43 17.94 -25.01
CA SER A 189 6.42 17.40 -24.09
C SER A 189 5.79 17.06 -22.74
N SER A 190 6.47 16.19 -21.98
CA SER A 190 6.09 15.88 -20.60
C SER A 190 6.20 17.10 -19.68
N GLU A 191 7.06 18.07 -19.99
CA GLU A 191 7.15 19.33 -19.24
C GLU A 191 5.85 20.14 -19.37
N THR A 192 5.35 20.33 -20.59
CA THR A 192 4.05 20.98 -20.82
C THR A 192 2.90 20.19 -20.21
N ALA A 193 2.96 18.86 -20.24
CA ALA A 193 1.98 18.00 -19.57
C ALA A 193 1.96 18.21 -18.05
N TRP A 194 3.12 18.34 -17.41
CA TRP A 194 3.23 18.60 -15.98
C TRP A 194 2.72 19.99 -15.59
N VAL A 195 3.03 21.03 -16.38
CA VAL A 195 2.45 22.37 -16.16
C VAL A 195 0.93 22.29 -16.22
N ARG A 196 0.36 21.62 -17.24
CA ARG A 196 -1.08 21.47 -17.39
C ARG A 196 -1.71 20.63 -16.28
N ARG A 197 -1.07 19.55 -15.84
CA ARG A 197 -1.53 18.67 -14.75
C ARG A 197 -1.75 19.43 -13.45
N VAL A 198 -0.76 20.23 -13.05
CA VAL A 198 -0.80 20.94 -11.76
C VAL A 198 -1.91 22.00 -11.72
N GLN A 199 -2.46 22.38 -12.88
CA GLN A 199 -3.56 23.33 -12.99
C GLN A 199 -4.96 22.68 -12.89
N SER A 200 -5.08 21.36 -12.76
CA SER A 200 -6.37 20.67 -12.78
C SER A 200 -7.22 20.95 -11.53
N GLY A 201 -8.51 21.25 -11.74
CA GLY A 201 -9.51 21.40 -10.69
C GLY A 201 -9.49 22.73 -9.94
N GLN A 202 -10.28 22.82 -8.87
CA GLN A 202 -10.40 24.01 -8.00
C GLN A 202 -9.10 24.35 -7.26
N ALA A 203 -8.27 23.36 -6.90
CA ALA A 203 -6.95 23.60 -6.30
C ALA A 203 -5.89 24.09 -7.31
N GLY A 204 -6.14 24.02 -8.62
CA GLY A 204 -5.18 24.36 -9.67
C GLY A 204 -4.44 25.70 -9.47
N PRO A 205 -5.14 26.82 -9.17
CA PRO A 205 -4.49 28.11 -8.91
C PRO A 205 -3.51 28.07 -7.73
N GLN A 206 -3.84 27.34 -6.67
CA GLN A 206 -2.99 27.22 -5.48
C GLN A 206 -1.81 26.28 -5.71
N MET A 207 -2.01 25.19 -6.45
CA MET A 207 -0.97 24.21 -6.76
C MET A 207 0.07 24.73 -7.75
N ILE A 208 -0.33 25.53 -8.75
CA ILE A 208 0.60 25.98 -9.80
C ILE A 208 1.56 27.07 -9.32
N ARG A 209 1.12 27.95 -8.41
CA ARG A 209 1.86 29.14 -8.00
C ARG A 209 3.23 28.83 -7.34
N PRO A 210 3.34 27.89 -6.38
CA PRO A 210 4.63 27.55 -5.77
C PRO A 210 5.65 27.05 -6.80
N LEU A 211 5.20 26.31 -7.82
CA LEU A 211 6.09 25.72 -8.82
C LEU A 211 6.48 26.74 -9.89
N ALA A 212 5.48 27.39 -10.51
CA ALA A 212 5.69 28.29 -11.64
C ALA A 212 6.30 29.64 -11.21
N SER A 213 5.83 30.22 -10.09
CA SER A 213 6.26 31.55 -9.67
C SER A 213 7.39 31.50 -8.65
N VAL A 214 7.20 30.75 -7.54
CA VAL A 214 8.17 30.77 -6.43
C VAL A 214 9.44 29.98 -6.79
N LEU A 215 9.28 28.81 -7.42
CA LEU A 215 10.39 28.00 -7.92
C LEU A 215 10.72 28.28 -9.40
N ARG A 216 10.15 29.35 -9.97
CA ARG A 216 10.45 29.84 -11.33
C ARG A 216 10.33 28.78 -12.43
N GLY A 217 9.44 27.80 -12.26
CA GLY A 217 9.20 26.71 -13.22
C GLY A 217 10.25 25.60 -13.22
N ILE A 218 11.33 25.71 -12.44
CA ILE A 218 12.42 24.72 -12.39
C ILE A 218 11.93 23.28 -12.15
N PRO A 219 10.95 23.01 -11.27
CA PRO A 219 10.50 21.64 -11.02
C PRO A 219 10.00 20.89 -12.26
N PHE A 220 9.42 21.57 -13.26
CA PHE A 220 8.75 20.90 -14.37
C PHE A 220 9.70 20.11 -15.25
N LYS A 221 10.91 20.62 -15.50
CA LYS A 221 11.99 19.90 -16.18
C LYS A 221 12.34 18.59 -15.46
N TYR A 222 12.44 18.63 -14.13
CA TYR A 222 12.82 17.47 -13.31
C TYR A 222 11.72 16.43 -13.22
N LEU A 223 10.46 16.87 -13.06
CA LEU A 223 9.28 16.02 -13.10
C LEU A 223 9.11 15.36 -14.47
N ALA A 224 9.30 16.11 -15.57
CA ALA A 224 9.25 15.60 -16.93
C ALA A 224 10.33 14.55 -17.17
N ASN A 225 11.59 14.89 -16.87
CA ASN A 225 12.71 13.95 -17.03
C ASN A 225 12.49 12.64 -16.24
N TRP A 226 11.97 12.74 -15.02
CA TRP A 226 11.64 11.57 -14.21
C TRP A 226 10.56 10.69 -14.85
N THR A 227 9.45 11.28 -15.30
CA THR A 227 8.39 10.55 -16.01
C THR A 227 8.87 9.95 -17.33
N ASP A 228 9.67 10.68 -18.12
CA ASP A 228 10.19 10.21 -19.40
C ASP A 228 11.16 9.04 -19.25
N ARG A 229 12.03 9.09 -18.24
CA ARG A 229 12.95 8.00 -17.90
C ARG A 229 12.20 6.72 -17.51
N ILE A 230 11.15 6.85 -16.69
CA ILE A 230 10.28 5.73 -16.33
C ILE A 230 9.57 5.17 -17.56
N ALA A 231 9.03 6.03 -18.43
CA ALA A 231 8.40 5.61 -19.68
C ALA A 231 9.36 4.90 -20.64
N ALA A 232 10.65 5.26 -20.60
CA ALA A 232 11.72 4.58 -21.34
C ALA A 232 12.17 3.24 -20.71
N GLY A 233 11.56 2.83 -19.58
CA GLY A 233 11.82 1.55 -18.93
C GLY A 233 12.81 1.62 -17.77
N GLU A 234 13.18 2.81 -17.30
CA GLU A 234 14.02 2.91 -16.10
C GLU A 234 13.25 2.49 -14.85
N LEU A 235 13.90 1.70 -14.00
CA LEU A 235 13.34 1.14 -12.77
C LEU A 235 14.07 1.70 -11.53
N PRO A 236 13.45 1.64 -10.33
CA PRO A 236 14.13 2.01 -9.10
C PRO A 236 15.44 1.24 -8.90
N HIS A 237 16.50 1.96 -8.51
CA HIS A 237 17.84 1.39 -8.35
C HIS A 237 17.95 0.39 -7.20
N SER A 238 17.00 0.41 -6.26
CA SER A 238 16.94 -0.50 -5.12
C SER A 238 15.68 -1.37 -5.20
N LYS A 239 15.82 -2.62 -4.77
CA LYS A 239 14.69 -3.54 -4.63
C LYS A 239 14.29 -3.56 -3.15
N PRO A 240 13.00 -3.38 -2.82
CA PRO A 240 12.53 -3.45 -1.46
C PRO A 240 12.62 -4.90 -0.94
N GLU A 241 12.92 -5.03 0.35
CA GLU A 241 12.96 -6.32 1.04
C GLU A 241 11.56 -6.75 1.45
N ARG A 242 11.32 -8.07 1.45
CA ARG A 242 10.08 -8.62 1.99
C ARG A 242 10.08 -8.55 3.52
N PRO A 243 8.93 -8.40 4.19
CA PRO A 243 8.86 -8.46 5.64
C PRO A 243 9.48 -9.74 6.20
N ILE A 244 10.22 -9.63 7.31
CA ILE A 244 10.82 -10.77 8.03
C ILE A 244 10.55 -10.69 9.53
N GLY A 245 10.64 -11.84 10.21
CA GLY A 245 10.46 -11.89 11.67
C GLY A 245 9.16 -11.24 12.14
N LEU A 246 9.26 -10.29 13.08
CA LEU A 246 8.10 -9.62 13.69
C LEU A 246 7.27 -8.78 12.71
N GLU A 247 7.85 -8.34 11.59
CA GLU A 247 7.15 -7.54 10.58
C GLU A 247 6.01 -8.32 9.91
N ARG A 248 6.07 -9.66 9.95
CA ARG A 248 5.06 -10.55 9.38
C ARG A 248 3.79 -10.66 10.25
N ASN A 249 3.83 -10.14 11.48
CA ASN A 249 2.67 -10.15 12.38
C ASN A 249 1.71 -8.97 12.12
N VAL A 250 1.98 -8.15 11.10
CA VAL A 250 1.13 -7.01 10.76
C VAL A 250 -0.16 -7.48 10.11
N VAL A 251 -1.29 -7.01 10.66
CA VAL A 251 -2.61 -7.13 10.05
C VAL A 251 -3.11 -5.73 9.75
N VAL A 252 -3.42 -5.46 8.49
CA VAL A 252 -3.93 -4.15 8.04
C VAL A 252 -5.38 -4.31 7.60
N THR A 253 -6.27 -3.49 8.14
CA THR A 253 -7.63 -3.34 7.60
C THR A 253 -7.72 -2.00 6.89
N VAL A 254 -8.08 -2.02 5.61
CA VAL A 254 -8.26 -0.81 4.79
C VAL A 254 -9.75 -0.62 4.52
N ARG A 255 -10.20 0.62 4.70
CA ARG A 255 -11.59 1.02 4.44
C ARG A 255 -11.61 2.30 3.63
N ASP A 256 -12.51 2.36 2.67
CA ASP A 256 -12.77 3.58 1.91
C ASP A 256 -14.04 4.25 2.44
N TRP A 257 -13.95 5.50 2.87
CA TRP A 257 -15.04 6.18 3.56
C TRP A 257 -15.07 7.65 3.15
N SER A 258 -16.27 8.23 3.11
CA SER A 258 -16.64 9.49 2.43
C SER A 258 -17.14 9.28 0.98
N ASP A 259 -17.09 10.34 0.19
CA ASP A 259 -17.60 10.44 -1.18
C ASP A 259 -16.45 10.44 -2.21
N PRO A 260 -16.57 9.77 -3.38
CA PRO A 260 -15.53 9.74 -4.42
C PRO A 260 -15.08 11.10 -4.99
N LYS A 261 -15.86 12.17 -4.79
CA LYS A 261 -15.55 13.54 -5.20
C LYS A 261 -14.95 14.39 -4.07
N ALA A 262 -14.99 13.91 -2.83
CA ALA A 262 -14.41 14.57 -1.68
C ALA A 262 -13.00 14.04 -1.39
N TYR A 263 -12.17 14.86 -0.73
CA TYR A 263 -10.93 14.39 -0.14
C TYR A 263 -11.04 14.47 1.38
N LEU A 264 -10.38 13.56 2.09
CA LEU A 264 -10.15 13.70 3.53
C LEU A 264 -8.81 14.38 3.75
N HIS A 265 -8.82 15.46 4.51
CA HIS A 265 -7.62 16.18 4.89
C HIS A 265 -7.00 15.62 6.18
N ASP A 266 -7.85 15.40 7.18
CA ASP A 266 -7.44 14.89 8.48
C ASP A 266 -8.55 14.01 9.08
N LEU A 267 -8.22 13.28 10.15
CA LEU A 267 -9.17 12.49 10.93
C LEU A 267 -8.77 12.45 12.40
N SER A 268 -9.74 12.15 13.25
CA SER A 268 -9.50 11.90 14.67
C SER A 268 -10.14 10.59 15.08
N GLY A 269 -9.35 9.73 15.71
CA GLY A 269 -9.82 8.46 16.25
C GLY A 269 -9.80 8.37 17.77
N THR A 270 -9.17 9.31 18.47
CA THR A 270 -9.05 9.32 19.95
C THR A 270 -8.38 10.62 20.41
N ASP A 271 -8.38 10.91 21.71
CA ASP A 271 -7.55 11.96 22.27
C ASP A 271 -6.08 11.49 22.28
N ARG A 272 -5.19 12.24 21.63
CA ARG A 272 -3.74 11.94 21.60
C ARG A 272 -3.08 11.82 22.98
N ARG A 273 -3.70 12.37 24.04
CA ARG A 273 -3.21 12.32 25.43
C ARG A 273 -3.63 11.05 26.16
N ASP A 274 -4.75 10.46 25.75
CA ASP A 274 -5.25 9.18 26.25
C ASP A 274 -5.87 8.41 25.07
N PRO A 275 -5.06 7.61 24.34
CA PRO A 275 -5.52 6.90 23.17
C PRO A 275 -6.64 5.89 23.43
N THR A 276 -6.91 5.53 24.69
CA THR A 276 -7.93 4.54 25.06
C THR A 276 -9.33 5.13 25.19
N VAL A 277 -9.48 6.46 25.28
CA VAL A 277 -10.77 7.11 25.55
C VAL A 277 -11.83 6.86 24.47
N ASN A 278 -11.41 6.68 23.22
CA ASN A 278 -12.27 6.29 22.10
C ASN A 278 -11.90 4.89 21.54
N GLY A 279 -11.46 3.98 22.41
CA GLY A 279 -11.13 2.61 22.01
C GLY A 279 -12.31 1.93 21.30
N TYR A 280 -12.07 1.41 20.09
CA TYR A 280 -13.09 0.82 19.20
C TYR A 280 -14.24 1.76 18.80
N GLY A 281 -14.13 3.05 19.11
CA GLY A 281 -15.14 4.04 18.78
C GLY A 281 -15.08 4.49 17.31
N PRO A 282 -16.03 5.35 16.90
CA PRO A 282 -16.05 5.91 15.57
C PRO A 282 -14.82 6.78 15.29
N LEU A 283 -14.39 6.80 14.03
CA LEU A 283 -13.41 7.73 13.50
C LEU A 283 -14.15 8.90 12.84
N TYR A 284 -13.65 10.12 13.04
CA TYR A 284 -14.27 11.35 12.52
C TYR A 284 -13.33 12.01 11.53
N GLY A 285 -13.78 12.16 10.28
CA GLY A 285 -12.99 12.75 9.21
C GLY A 285 -13.28 14.24 9.03
N SER A 286 -12.29 14.95 8.51
CA SER A 286 -12.35 16.37 8.18
C SER A 286 -12.06 16.55 6.68
N PRO A 287 -13.07 16.88 5.88
CA PRO A 287 -12.93 17.02 4.43
C PRO A 287 -12.36 18.38 3.98
N GLU A 288 -12.07 19.27 4.92
CA GLU A 288 -11.56 20.63 4.70
C GLU A 288 -12.39 21.39 3.66
N LEU A 289 -11.81 21.68 2.48
CA LEU A 289 -12.45 22.47 1.43
C LEU A 289 -13.39 21.64 0.55
N SER A 290 -13.46 20.31 0.69
CA SER A 290 -14.16 19.49 -0.29
C SER A 290 -15.67 19.36 -0.10
N THR A 291 -16.18 19.21 1.13
CA THR A 291 -17.62 19.03 1.38
C THR A 291 -18.01 19.37 2.81
N ASP A 292 -19.27 19.76 3.04
CA ASP A 292 -19.86 19.89 4.37
C ASP A 292 -20.34 18.55 4.94
N LEU A 293 -20.32 17.47 4.16
CA LEU A 293 -20.66 16.12 4.60
C LEU A 293 -19.46 15.49 5.31
N PHE A 294 -19.33 15.74 6.61
CA PHE A 294 -18.20 15.26 7.40
C PHE A 294 -18.38 13.76 7.67
N PRO A 295 -17.44 12.91 7.23
CA PRO A 295 -17.60 11.46 7.31
C PRO A 295 -17.30 10.94 8.72
N THR A 296 -18.02 9.90 9.12
CA THR A 296 -17.83 9.16 10.36
C THR A 296 -17.83 7.67 10.05
N LEU A 297 -16.76 6.96 10.44
CA LEU A 297 -16.59 5.52 10.20
C LEU A 297 -16.66 4.78 11.53
N ASP A 298 -17.56 3.82 11.65
CA ASP A 298 -17.58 2.82 12.73
C ASP A 298 -16.73 1.61 12.28
N PRO A 299 -15.49 1.45 12.78
CA PRO A 299 -14.59 0.40 12.33
C PRO A 299 -14.95 -0.98 12.89
N VAL A 300 -15.88 -1.09 13.84
CA VAL A 300 -16.35 -2.39 14.35
C VAL A 300 -17.52 -2.88 13.51
N LYS A 301 -18.44 -1.98 13.15
CA LYS A 301 -19.64 -2.32 12.38
C LYS A 301 -19.45 -2.27 10.87
N ASN A 302 -18.33 -1.74 10.38
CA ASN A 302 -18.08 -1.46 8.96
C ASN A 302 -19.17 -0.56 8.34
N VAL A 303 -19.57 0.47 9.09
CA VAL A 303 -20.60 1.44 8.68
C VAL A 303 -19.97 2.82 8.50
N SER A 304 -20.28 3.45 7.37
CA SER A 304 -19.87 4.82 7.06
C SER A 304 -21.10 5.72 7.04
N THR A 305 -21.07 6.79 7.81
CA THR A 305 -22.14 7.81 7.88
C THR A 305 -21.55 9.19 7.68
N THR A 306 -22.40 10.20 7.54
CA THR A 306 -22.00 11.60 7.47
C THR A 306 -22.86 12.45 8.39
N PHE A 307 -22.31 13.56 8.85
CA PHE A 307 -23.10 14.66 9.39
C PHE A 307 -22.85 15.92 8.57
N VAL A 308 -23.85 16.79 8.47
CA VAL A 308 -23.70 18.08 7.79
C VAL A 308 -23.09 19.07 8.76
N ALA A 309 -21.88 19.54 8.49
CA ALA A 309 -21.21 20.52 9.34
C ALA A 309 -21.99 21.86 9.32
N PRO A 310 -22.36 22.39 10.49
CA PRO A 310 -23.12 23.63 10.55
C PRO A 310 -22.21 24.84 10.29
N VAL A 311 -22.77 25.87 9.67
CA VAL A 311 -22.19 27.21 9.61
C VAL A 311 -23.06 28.18 10.40
N ARG A 312 -22.45 29.21 11.00
CA ARG A 312 -23.18 30.20 11.81
C ARG A 312 -24.08 31.08 10.95
N ASP A 313 -23.54 31.56 9.83
CA ASP A 313 -24.18 32.58 9.00
C ASP A 313 -24.70 31.94 7.69
N ALA A 314 -25.95 32.24 7.31
CA ALA A 314 -26.58 31.60 6.15
C ALA A 314 -25.90 31.98 4.80
N ASP A 315 -25.26 33.14 4.75
CA ASP A 315 -24.50 33.66 3.62
C ASP A 315 -23.01 33.28 3.63
N THR A 316 -22.61 32.31 4.48
CA THR A 316 -21.24 31.77 4.46
C THR A 316 -20.87 31.31 3.04
N PRO A 317 -19.77 31.81 2.45
CA PRO A 317 -19.33 31.41 1.11
C PRO A 317 -19.03 29.92 1.00
N THR A 318 -19.18 29.38 -0.22
CA THR A 318 -18.83 27.99 -0.55
C THR A 318 -17.61 27.94 -1.47
N THR A 319 -16.78 26.92 -1.31
CA THR A 319 -15.70 26.57 -2.23
C THR A 319 -16.20 26.21 -3.62
N ASN A 320 -17.50 25.92 -3.81
CA ASN A 320 -18.09 25.72 -5.15
C ASN A 320 -17.96 26.95 -6.05
N SER A 321 -17.82 28.14 -5.44
CA SER A 321 -17.55 29.38 -6.16
C SER A 321 -16.07 29.53 -6.59
N ASP A 322 -15.18 28.65 -6.15
CA ASP A 322 -13.78 28.67 -6.55
C ASP A 322 -13.65 28.32 -8.05
N PRO A 323 -12.81 29.04 -8.79
CA PRO A 323 -12.65 28.79 -10.21
C PRO A 323 -11.92 27.46 -10.46
N VAL A 324 -12.50 26.63 -11.32
CA VAL A 324 -11.78 25.51 -11.93
C VAL A 324 -10.80 26.08 -12.96
N LEU A 325 -9.50 26.07 -12.64
CA LEU A 325 -8.48 26.67 -13.52
C LEU A 325 -8.36 25.91 -14.84
N GLN A 326 -8.37 24.59 -14.75
CA GLN A 326 -8.38 23.70 -15.89
C GLN A 326 -9.15 22.42 -15.58
N ALA A 327 -9.69 21.77 -16.62
CA ALA A 327 -10.43 20.52 -16.47
C ALA A 327 -9.62 19.46 -15.70
N SER A 328 -10.29 18.81 -14.75
CA SER A 328 -9.84 17.56 -14.13
C SER A 328 -9.85 16.43 -15.17
N PRO A 329 -8.82 15.56 -15.20
CA PRO A 329 -8.85 14.38 -16.06
C PRO A 329 -9.98 13.40 -15.69
N TYR A 330 -10.51 13.47 -14.46
CA TYR A 330 -11.56 12.56 -13.96
C TYR A 330 -12.96 13.18 -14.02
N TRP A 331 -13.08 14.48 -13.71
CA TRP A 331 -14.36 15.16 -13.49
C TRP A 331 -14.62 16.32 -14.47
N GLY A 332 -13.73 16.53 -15.44
CA GLY A 332 -13.86 17.61 -16.41
C GLY A 332 -13.86 18.99 -15.75
N ASN A 333 -14.79 19.85 -16.17
CA ASN A 333 -14.92 21.23 -15.65
C ASN A 333 -15.88 21.33 -14.45
N GLU A 334 -16.34 20.21 -13.90
CA GLU A 334 -17.22 20.22 -12.73
C GLU A 334 -16.47 20.76 -11.50
N ALA A 335 -17.06 21.75 -10.82
CA ALA A 335 -16.61 22.19 -9.50
C ALA A 335 -17.18 21.22 -8.45
N ILE A 336 -16.37 20.23 -8.07
CA ILE A 336 -16.78 19.13 -7.22
C ILE A 336 -16.68 19.43 -5.71
N TRP A 337 -15.98 20.49 -5.32
CA TRP A 337 -15.90 20.92 -3.93
C TRP A 337 -16.99 21.94 -3.63
N ASP A 338 -17.69 21.76 -2.51
CA ASP A 338 -18.82 22.62 -2.09
C ASP A 338 -18.87 22.81 -0.56
N SER A 339 -17.71 22.89 0.09
CA SER A 339 -17.63 23.15 1.52
C SER A 339 -17.94 24.61 1.84
N LYS A 340 -18.72 24.84 2.89
CA LYS A 340 -18.80 26.12 3.60
C LYS A 340 -18.09 26.05 4.94
N ALA A 341 -18.13 24.90 5.59
CA ALA A 341 -17.49 24.64 6.87
C ALA A 341 -16.06 24.13 6.67
N ASN A 342 -15.09 25.02 6.83
CA ASN A 342 -13.68 24.64 6.76
C ASN A 342 -13.15 24.15 8.12
N SER A 343 -13.17 22.84 8.31
CA SER A 343 -12.46 22.16 9.40
C SER A 343 -11.14 21.59 8.88
N HIS A 344 -10.04 21.95 9.54
CA HIS A 344 -8.73 21.43 9.18
C HIS A 344 -8.37 20.18 10.01
N ASN A 345 -8.35 20.28 11.35
CA ASN A 345 -7.95 19.18 12.24
C ASN A 345 -9.01 18.89 13.31
N PRO A 346 -9.80 17.81 13.21
CA PRO A 346 -10.77 17.44 14.23
C PRO A 346 -10.03 16.84 15.43
N MET A 347 -10.40 17.22 16.66
CA MET A 347 -9.73 16.74 17.88
C MET A 347 -10.76 16.27 18.90
N LEU A 348 -10.56 15.07 19.44
CA LEU A 348 -11.33 14.56 20.58
C LEU A 348 -10.79 15.18 21.88
N ASP A 349 -11.70 15.48 22.80
CA ASP A 349 -11.34 15.92 24.15
C ASP A 349 -11.12 14.71 25.08
N HIS A 350 -10.69 14.96 26.32
CA HIS A 350 -10.39 13.92 27.32
C HIS A 350 -11.60 13.04 27.74
N ARG A 351 -12.81 13.34 27.24
CA ARG A 351 -14.05 12.58 27.52
C ARG A 351 -14.44 11.65 26.37
N GLY A 352 -13.72 11.67 25.26
CA GLY A 352 -14.10 10.96 24.03
C GLY A 352 -14.89 11.86 23.11
#